data_AF-A0ABD3NCU2-F1
#
_entry.id   AF-A0ABD3NCU2-F1
#
_cell.length_a   1.000
_cell.length_b   1.000
_cell.length_c   1.000
_cell.angle_alpha   90.00
_cell.angle_beta   90.00
_cell.angle_gamma   90.00
#
_symmetry.space_group_name_H-M   'P 1'
#
loop_
_entity.id
_entity.type
_entity.pdbx_description
1 polymer ?
#
loop_
_entity_poly.entity_id
_entity_poly.type
_entity_poly.pdbx_seq_one_letter_code
_entity_poly.pdbx_strand_id
1 'polypeptide(L)'
;MVQISLKDGLCPASAYGFVCFGSLIAKLGDITEGYRFALLAKSLIKKFDAKESEAEVLSVAIAVQSYVEPLLSTMECLHEAESMAISVGDFYWACILTNFYVSDGLWAGVNLSQLNVRLSDTIAFMHRHNHKPLLPIMSIGQGTFNVLLGNEALSLTSDTPLPKTALMVL
;
A
#
# COMPACT_ATOMS: atom_id res chain seq x y z
N MET A 1 -17.20 -12.59 -5.28
CA MET A 1 -17.15 -11.26 -5.94
C MET A 1 -16.98 -11.39 -7.45
N VAL A 2 -15.84 -11.84 -7.97
CA VAL A 2 -15.60 -11.92 -9.44
C VAL A 2 -16.70 -12.65 -10.22
N GLN A 3 -17.03 -13.89 -9.86
CA GLN A 3 -18.06 -14.68 -10.56
C GLN A 3 -19.46 -14.03 -10.53
N ILE A 4 -19.82 -13.43 -9.38
CA ILE A 4 -21.10 -12.73 -9.22
C ILE A 4 -21.12 -11.48 -10.11
N SER A 5 -20.04 -10.69 -10.13
CA SER A 5 -19.97 -9.50 -10.98
C SER A 5 -19.96 -9.82 -12.48
N LEU A 6 -19.41 -10.97 -12.87
CA LEU A 6 -19.48 -11.42 -14.27
C LEU A 6 -20.88 -11.91 -14.66
N LYS A 7 -21.63 -12.49 -13.71
CA LYS A 7 -22.97 -13.06 -13.95
C LYS A 7 -24.07 -12.00 -13.88
N ASP A 8 -24.04 -11.18 -12.83
CA ASP A 8 -25.14 -10.31 -12.43
C ASP A 8 -24.86 -8.83 -12.76
N GLY A 9 -23.68 -8.51 -13.27
CA GLY A 9 -23.28 -7.18 -13.72
C GLY A 9 -22.24 -6.51 -12.82
N LEU A 10 -21.63 -5.45 -13.36
CA LEU A 10 -20.56 -4.70 -12.71
C LEU A 10 -21.12 -3.59 -11.82
N CYS A 11 -20.55 -3.44 -10.63
CA CYS A 11 -20.83 -2.35 -9.69
C CYS A 11 -19.51 -1.80 -9.12
N PRO A 12 -19.53 -0.69 -8.34
CA PRO A 12 -18.31 -0.13 -7.73
C PRO A 12 -17.49 -1.17 -6.96
N ALA A 13 -18.15 -2.00 -6.13
CA ALA A 13 -17.50 -3.05 -5.34
C ALA A 13 -16.84 -4.16 -6.19
N SER A 14 -17.22 -4.30 -7.46
CA SER A 14 -16.56 -5.23 -8.38
C SER A 14 -15.08 -4.89 -8.58
N ALA A 15 -14.71 -3.60 -8.54
CA ALA A 15 -13.33 -3.15 -8.73
C ALA A 15 -12.38 -3.82 -7.72
N TYR A 16 -12.74 -3.80 -6.44
CA TYR A 16 -11.97 -4.45 -5.38
C TYR A 16 -11.90 -5.98 -5.56
N GLY A 17 -13.00 -6.60 -5.99
CA GLY A 17 -13.02 -8.03 -6.30
C GLY A 17 -12.03 -8.42 -7.42
N PHE A 18 -12.00 -7.63 -8.49
CA PHE A 18 -11.09 -7.88 -9.61
C PHE A 18 -9.63 -7.60 -9.26
N VAL A 19 -9.32 -6.52 -8.53
CA VAL A 19 -7.93 -6.20 -8.20
C VAL A 19 -7.31 -7.25 -7.25
N CYS A 20 -8.07 -7.72 -6.26
CA CYS A 20 -7.64 -8.78 -5.36
C CYS A 20 -7.40 -10.10 -6.11
N PHE A 21 -8.31 -10.44 -7.04
CA PHE A 21 -8.15 -11.62 -7.88
C PHE A 21 -6.95 -11.50 -8.82
N GLY A 22 -6.75 -10.33 -9.44
CA GLY A 22 -5.58 -10.05 -10.26
C GLY A 22 -4.27 -10.16 -9.48
N SER A 23 -4.22 -9.60 -8.27
CA SER A 23 -3.06 -9.72 -7.38
C SER A 23 -2.76 -11.17 -7.01
N LEU A 24 -3.79 -11.98 -6.73
CA LEU A 24 -3.63 -13.40 -6.45
C LEU A 24 -3.03 -14.15 -7.66
N ILE A 25 -3.58 -13.95 -8.86
CA ILE A 25 -3.10 -14.63 -10.07
C ILE A 25 -1.66 -14.21 -10.40
N ALA A 26 -1.33 -12.92 -10.29
CA ALA A 26 0.03 -12.43 -10.48
C ALA A 26 1.01 -13.12 -9.53
N LYS A 27 0.66 -13.25 -8.25
CA LYS A 27 1.47 -13.94 -7.22
C LYS A 27 1.62 -15.44 -7.46
N LEU A 28 0.66 -16.06 -8.15
CA LEU A 28 0.73 -17.46 -8.57
C LEU A 28 1.54 -17.67 -9.86
N GLY A 29 2.08 -16.60 -10.44
CA GLY A 29 3.02 -16.65 -11.56
C GLY A 29 2.48 -16.11 -12.88
N ASP A 30 1.17 -15.86 -13.00
CA ASP A 30 0.59 -15.26 -14.20
C ASP A 30 0.45 -13.74 -14.03
N ILE A 31 1.59 -13.07 -14.12
CA ILE A 31 1.71 -11.61 -13.99
C ILE A 31 0.89 -10.89 -15.07
N THR A 32 0.85 -11.45 -16.28
CA THR A 32 0.15 -10.81 -17.42
C THR A 32 -1.34 -10.74 -17.15
N GLU A 33 -1.96 -11.85 -16.73
CA GLU A 33 -3.39 -11.86 -16.43
C GLU A 33 -3.70 -11.05 -15.17
N GLY A 34 -2.85 -11.14 -14.15
CA GLY A 34 -2.99 -10.30 -12.96
C GLY A 34 -2.96 -8.81 -13.27
N TYR A 35 -2.05 -8.38 -14.15
CA TYR A 35 -1.94 -6.99 -14.61
C TYR A 35 -3.18 -6.54 -15.39
N ARG A 36 -3.76 -7.41 -16.23
CA ARG A 36 -5.03 -7.13 -16.93
C ARG A 36 -6.18 -6.88 -15.95
N PHE A 37 -6.28 -7.68 -14.89
CA PHE A 37 -7.27 -7.46 -13.83
C PHE A 37 -7.03 -6.18 -13.03
N ALA A 38 -5.77 -5.80 -12.79
CA ALA A 38 -5.43 -4.53 -12.15
C ALA A 38 -5.87 -3.32 -13.00
N LEU A 39 -5.64 -3.36 -14.32
CA LEU A 39 -6.12 -2.34 -15.25
C LEU A 39 -7.65 -2.30 -15.32
N LEU A 40 -8.30 -3.46 -15.35
CA LEU A 40 -9.76 -3.54 -15.29
C LEU A 40 -10.30 -2.88 -14.03
N ALA A 41 -9.74 -3.19 -12.86
CA ALA A 41 -10.16 -2.57 -11.60
C ALA A 41 -10.01 -1.04 -11.60
N LYS A 42 -8.87 -0.51 -12.08
CA LYS A 42 -8.66 0.94 -12.26
C LYS A 42 -9.72 1.56 -13.18
N SER A 43 -10.08 0.87 -14.27
CA SER A 43 -11.11 1.36 -15.18
C SER A 43 -12.50 1.41 -14.54
N LEU A 44 -12.81 0.48 -13.62
CA LEU A 44 -14.08 0.44 -12.92
C LEU A 44 -14.21 1.55 -11.90
N ILE A 45 -13.14 1.87 -11.17
CA ILE A 45 -13.11 3.03 -10.28
C ILE A 45 -13.45 4.31 -11.06
N LYS A 46 -12.79 4.52 -12.20
CA LYS A 46 -13.05 5.68 -13.08
C LYS A 46 -14.46 5.69 -13.63
N LYS A 47 -14.98 4.53 -14.04
CA LYS A 47 -16.33 4.39 -14.62
C LYS A 47 -17.43 4.75 -13.63
N PHE A 48 -17.24 4.39 -12.35
CA PHE A 48 -18.27 4.57 -11.32
C PHE A 48 -18.04 5.79 -10.42
N ASP A 49 -16.97 6.56 -10.63
CA ASP A 49 -16.54 7.67 -9.75
C ASP A 49 -16.46 7.23 -8.27
N ALA A 50 -15.93 6.02 -8.05
CA ALA A 50 -16.00 5.33 -6.75
C ALA A 50 -14.89 5.76 -5.79
N LYS A 51 -14.87 7.06 -5.43
CA LYS A 51 -13.82 7.71 -4.63
C LYS A 51 -13.55 7.05 -3.27
N GLU A 52 -14.60 6.57 -2.61
CA GLU A 52 -14.49 5.91 -1.29
C GLU A 52 -13.68 4.61 -1.34
N SER A 53 -13.68 3.91 -2.48
CA SER A 53 -12.94 2.65 -2.68
C SER A 53 -11.69 2.83 -3.55
N GLU A 54 -11.41 4.06 -3.99
CA GLU A 54 -10.35 4.32 -4.94
C GLU A 54 -8.97 4.03 -4.35
N ALA A 55 -8.72 4.46 -3.10
CA ALA A 55 -7.42 4.31 -2.46
C ALA A 55 -7.07 2.82 -2.22
N GLU A 56 -8.03 2.03 -1.75
CA GLU A 56 -7.85 0.59 -1.55
C GLU A 56 -7.58 -0.14 -2.87
N VAL A 57 -8.35 0.17 -3.92
CA VAL A 57 -8.19 -0.49 -5.23
C VAL A 57 -6.87 -0.09 -5.87
N LEU A 58 -6.50 1.20 -5.83
CA LEU A 58 -5.24 1.67 -6.38
C LEU A 58 -4.05 1.06 -5.66
N SER A 59 -4.10 0.90 -4.33
CA SER A 59 -3.00 0.30 -3.57
C SER A 59 -2.63 -1.11 -4.08
N VAL A 60 -3.64 -1.96 -4.33
CA VAL A 60 -3.43 -3.32 -4.82
C VAL A 60 -3.08 -3.31 -6.31
N ALA A 61 -3.71 -2.43 -7.09
CA ALA A 61 -3.44 -2.35 -8.53
C ALA A 61 -2.00 -1.92 -8.80
N ILE A 62 -1.49 -0.94 -8.05
CA ILE A 62 -0.13 -0.43 -8.19
C ILE A 62 0.90 -1.49 -7.79
N ALA A 63 0.62 -2.27 -6.73
CA ALA A 63 1.47 -3.39 -6.34
C ALA A 63 1.58 -4.49 -7.41
N VAL A 64 0.56 -4.64 -8.28
CA VAL A 64 0.64 -5.53 -9.45
C VAL A 64 1.36 -4.84 -10.62
N GLN A 65 1.15 -3.53 -10.78
CA GLN A 65 1.82 -2.72 -11.81
C GLN A 65 3.34 -2.73 -11.64
N SER A 66 3.85 -2.77 -10.41
CA SER A 66 5.31 -2.79 -10.16
C SER A 66 6.01 -4.06 -10.66
N TYR A 67 5.28 -5.13 -11.01
CA TYR A 67 5.85 -6.29 -11.70
C TYR A 67 6.09 -6.08 -13.19
N VAL A 68 5.47 -5.07 -13.80
CA VAL A 68 5.42 -4.87 -15.26
C VAL A 68 5.94 -3.50 -15.67
N GLU A 69 5.57 -2.47 -14.93
CA GLU A 69 5.90 -1.07 -15.20
C GLU A 69 7.17 -0.65 -14.46
N PRO A 70 7.88 0.40 -14.93
CA PRO A 70 9.01 0.95 -14.20
C PRO A 70 8.62 1.38 -12.79
N LEU A 71 9.42 0.98 -11.80
CA LEU A 71 9.13 1.23 -10.38
C LEU A 71 8.93 2.73 -10.06
N LEU A 72 9.69 3.62 -10.73
CA LEU A 72 9.52 5.07 -10.56
C LEU A 72 8.14 5.55 -11.01
N SER A 73 7.59 4.99 -12.10
CA SER A 73 6.25 5.32 -12.59
C SER A 73 5.16 4.84 -11.63
N THR A 74 5.34 3.66 -11.02
CA THR A 74 4.41 3.17 -10.00
C THR A 74 4.50 3.99 -8.70
N MET A 75 5.68 4.51 -8.35
CA MET A 75 5.83 5.43 -7.22
C MET A 75 5.11 6.77 -7.41
N GLU A 76 5.13 7.33 -8.62
CA GLU A 76 4.32 8.51 -8.94
C GLU A 76 2.83 8.22 -8.73
N CYS A 77 2.35 7.06 -9.20
CA CYS A 77 0.98 6.60 -8.96
C CYS A 77 0.65 6.45 -7.46
N LEU A 78 1.58 5.94 -6.64
CA LEU A 78 1.39 5.83 -5.19
C LEU A 78 1.23 7.21 -4.54
N HIS A 79 2.03 8.18 -4.97
CA HIS A 79 1.94 9.54 -4.43
C HIS A 79 0.62 10.23 -4.82
N GLU A 80 0.17 10.06 -6.07
CA GLU A 80 -1.15 10.55 -6.51
C GLU A 80 -2.28 9.91 -5.72
N ALA A 81 -2.25 8.58 -5.53
CA ALA A 81 -3.25 7.86 -4.75
C ALA A 81 -3.28 8.31 -3.29
N GLU A 82 -2.12 8.55 -2.68
CA GLU A 82 -1.99 9.08 -1.32
C GLU A 82 -2.59 10.49 -1.22
N SER A 83 -2.27 11.38 -2.16
CA SER A 83 -2.82 12.73 -2.20
C SER A 83 -4.35 12.72 -2.33
N MET A 84 -4.88 11.83 -3.17
CA MET A 84 -6.32 11.61 -3.31
C MET A 84 -6.93 11.12 -1.99
N ALA A 85 -6.33 10.12 -1.34
CA ALA A 85 -6.81 9.59 -0.06
C ALA A 85 -6.87 10.67 1.03
N ILE A 86 -5.83 11.52 1.10
CA ILE A 86 -5.80 12.69 2.01
C ILE A 86 -6.95 13.65 1.70
N SER A 87 -7.22 13.92 0.41
CA SER A 87 -8.26 14.88 -0.01
C SER A 87 -9.68 14.48 0.38
N VAL A 88 -9.94 13.17 0.50
CA VAL A 88 -11.23 12.61 0.93
C VAL A 88 -11.26 12.27 2.43
N GLY A 89 -10.19 12.54 3.16
CA GLY A 89 -10.08 12.27 4.59
C GLY A 89 -9.81 10.80 4.94
N ASP A 90 -9.40 9.98 3.98
CA ASP A 90 -9.05 8.57 4.17
C ASP A 90 -7.59 8.44 4.63
N PHE A 91 -7.37 8.77 5.90
CA PHE A 91 -6.04 8.72 6.49
C PHE A 91 -5.50 7.30 6.66
N TYR A 92 -6.38 6.29 6.74
CA TYR A 92 -5.97 4.88 6.82
C TYR A 92 -5.25 4.49 5.53
N TRP A 93 -5.88 4.73 4.39
CA TRP A 93 -5.26 4.39 3.11
C TRP A 93 -4.13 5.33 2.72
N ALA A 94 -4.20 6.62 3.07
CA ALA A 94 -3.07 7.53 2.89
C ALA A 94 -1.79 6.97 3.54
N CYS A 95 -1.90 6.51 4.79
CA CYS A 95 -0.79 5.91 5.50
C CYS A 95 -0.28 4.60 4.85
N ILE A 96 -1.17 3.72 4.39
CA ILE A 96 -0.77 2.50 3.68
C ILE A 96 -0.02 2.82 2.40
N LEU A 97 -0.52 3.79 1.63
CA LEU A 97 0.10 4.23 0.39
C LEU A 97 1.48 4.86 0.65
N THR A 98 1.64 5.64 1.73
CA THR A 98 2.97 6.11 2.16
C THR A 98 3.91 4.94 2.50
N ASN A 99 3.42 3.90 3.18
CA ASN A 99 4.25 2.72 3.49
C ASN A 99 4.73 2.00 2.22
N PHE A 100 3.85 1.85 1.23
CA PHE A 100 4.24 1.30 -0.08
C PHE A 100 5.23 2.21 -0.79
N TYR A 101 4.98 3.53 -0.83
CA TYR A 101 5.89 4.49 -1.46
C TYR A 101 7.29 4.42 -0.86
N VAL A 102 7.38 4.34 0.47
CA VAL A 102 8.64 4.24 1.20
C VAL A 102 9.36 2.93 0.90
N SER A 103 8.62 1.82 0.83
CA SER A 103 9.16 0.50 0.51
C SER A 103 9.69 0.45 -0.92
N ASP A 104 8.91 0.93 -1.89
CA ASP A 104 9.29 0.99 -3.30
C ASP A 104 10.45 1.96 -3.51
N GLY A 105 10.46 3.08 -2.79
CA GLY A 105 11.54 4.06 -2.83
C GLY A 105 12.90 3.50 -2.41
N LEU A 106 12.92 2.59 -1.44
CA LEU A 106 14.14 1.88 -1.07
C LEU A 106 14.71 1.10 -2.26
N TRP A 107 13.85 0.35 -2.97
CA TRP A 107 14.25 -0.46 -4.13
C TRP A 107 14.56 0.39 -5.37
N ALA A 108 13.91 1.55 -5.51
CA ALA A 108 14.14 2.50 -6.59
C ALA A 108 15.41 3.36 -6.40
N GLY A 109 16.10 3.25 -5.25
CA GLY A 109 17.30 4.04 -4.97
C GLY A 109 17.02 5.50 -4.62
N VAL A 110 15.81 5.81 -4.12
CA VAL A 110 15.49 7.14 -3.60
C VAL A 110 16.33 7.44 -2.36
N ASN A 111 16.67 8.70 -2.16
CA ASN A 111 17.50 9.13 -1.03
C ASN A 111 16.92 8.65 0.30
N LEU A 112 17.69 7.82 1.00
CA LEU A 112 17.24 7.16 2.22
C LEU A 112 16.86 8.15 3.33
N SER A 113 17.56 9.27 3.47
CA SER A 113 17.22 10.31 4.45
C SER A 113 15.85 10.93 4.17
N GLN A 114 15.51 11.14 2.89
CA GLN A 114 14.18 11.64 2.50
C GLN A 114 13.07 10.64 2.84
N LEU A 115 13.31 9.35 2.55
CA LEU A 115 12.36 8.28 2.91
C LEU A 115 12.18 8.18 4.44
N ASN A 116 13.28 8.32 5.20
CA ASN A 116 13.28 8.26 6.66
C ASN A 116 12.50 9.41 7.29
N VAL A 117 12.64 10.64 6.77
CA VAL A 117 11.85 11.80 7.22
C VAL A 117 10.36 11.57 6.93
N ARG A 118 10.02 11.15 5.72
CA ARG A 118 8.62 10.89 5.34
C ARG A 118 7.97 9.82 6.21
N LEU A 119 8.68 8.74 6.49
CA LEU A 119 8.20 7.67 7.37
C LEU A 119 8.01 8.19 8.81
N SER A 120 8.94 9.00 9.31
CA SER A 120 8.89 9.58 10.66
C SER A 120 7.69 10.51 10.82
N ASP A 121 7.43 11.36 9.83
CA ASP A 121 6.28 12.27 9.83
C ASP A 121 4.96 11.50 9.84
N THR A 122 4.90 10.39 9.10
CA THR A 122 3.73 9.51 9.02
C THR A 122 3.49 8.79 10.35
N ILE A 123 4.53 8.27 10.99
CA ILE A 123 4.45 7.66 12.33
C ILE A 123 3.97 8.69 13.35
N ALA A 124 4.53 9.90 13.35
CA ALA A 124 4.12 10.98 14.24
C ALA A 124 2.64 11.35 14.04
N PHE A 125 2.17 11.39 12.78
CA PHE A 125 0.76 11.58 12.46
C PHE A 125 -0.11 10.46 13.04
N MET A 126 0.25 9.18 12.83
CA MET A 126 -0.50 8.05 13.37
C MET A 126 -0.64 8.07 14.89
N HIS A 127 0.43 8.46 15.61
CA HIS A 127 0.40 8.61 17.05
C HIS A 127 -0.61 9.67 17.50
N ARG A 128 -0.63 10.84 16.84
CA ARG A 128 -1.56 11.93 17.18
C ARG A 128 -3.03 11.55 16.94
N HIS A 129 -3.29 10.72 15.94
CA HIS A 129 -4.66 10.35 15.53
C HIS A 129 -5.09 8.95 16.00
N ASN A 130 -4.34 8.32 16.93
CA ASN A 130 -4.64 6.99 17.51
C ASN A 130 -4.80 5.88 16.44
N HIS A 131 -4.09 6.00 15.32
CA HIS A 131 -4.15 5.08 14.19
C HIS A 131 -3.18 3.90 14.40
N LYS A 132 -3.54 3.00 15.31
CA LYS A 132 -2.64 1.96 15.84
C LYS A 132 -2.28 0.77 14.92
N PRO A 133 -3.13 0.29 13.99
CA PRO A 133 -2.86 -0.98 13.30
C PRO A 133 -1.55 -1.00 12.47
N LEU A 134 -1.16 0.13 11.90
CA LEU A 134 0.01 0.24 11.01
C LEU A 134 1.29 0.69 11.73
N LEU A 135 1.19 1.13 12.99
CA LEU A 135 2.34 1.62 13.75
C LEU A 135 3.47 0.58 13.87
N PRO A 136 3.22 -0.71 14.16
CA PRO A 136 4.30 -1.68 14.32
C PRO A 136 5.12 -1.86 13.04
N ILE A 137 4.46 -1.97 11.88
CA ILE A 137 5.15 -2.20 10.61
C ILE A 137 5.96 -0.97 10.16
N MET A 138 5.42 0.23 10.35
CA MET A 138 6.14 1.46 10.05
C MET A 138 7.31 1.69 11.00
N SER A 139 7.17 1.35 12.28
CA SER A 139 8.24 1.48 13.28
C SER A 139 9.43 0.56 12.94
N ILE A 140 9.16 -0.65 12.45
CA ILE A 140 10.20 -1.57 11.94
C ILE A 140 10.91 -0.95 10.72
N GLY A 141 10.16 -0.37 9.80
CA GLY A 141 10.72 0.35 8.65
C GLY A 141 11.65 1.50 9.08
N GLN A 142 11.22 2.30 10.06
CA GLN A 142 12.00 3.43 10.58
C GLN A 142 13.31 2.96 11.22
N GLY A 143 13.26 1.89 12.02
CA GLY A 143 14.45 1.28 12.61
C GLY A 143 15.43 0.80 11.53
N THR A 144 14.92 0.17 10.47
CA THR A 144 15.72 -0.31 9.34
C THR A 144 16.44 0.85 8.64
N PHE A 145 15.74 1.94 8.35
CA PHE A 145 16.33 3.11 7.71
C PHE A 145 17.35 3.82 8.59
N ASN A 146 17.10 3.94 9.89
CA ASN A 146 18.06 4.50 10.82
C ASN A 146 19.38 3.70 10.82
N VAL A 147 19.31 2.37 10.86
CA VAL A 147 20.50 1.51 10.78
C VAL A 147 21.23 1.68 9.45
N LEU A 148 20.50 1.70 8.33
CA LEU A 148 21.08 1.90 7.00
C LEU A 148 21.73 3.29 6.83
N LEU A 149 21.26 4.31 7.56
CA LEU A 149 21.85 5.64 7.61
C LEU A 149 23.07 5.73 8.55
N GLY A 150 23.43 4.66 9.25
CA GLY A 150 24.52 4.63 10.23
C GLY A 150 24.14 5.17 11.62
N ASN A 151 22.84 5.37 11.88
CA ASN A 151 22.33 5.72 13.20
C ASN A 151 22.05 4.46 14.02
N GLU A 152 21.99 4.58 15.35
CA GLU A 152 21.54 3.47 16.20
C GLU A 152 20.10 3.09 15.86
N ALA A 153 19.81 1.78 15.87
CA ALA A 153 18.44 1.30 15.76
C ALA A 153 17.62 1.87 16.92
N LEU A 154 16.41 2.39 16.65
CA LEU A 154 15.45 2.65 17.71
C LEU A 154 15.27 1.35 18.49
N SER A 155 15.61 1.35 19.79
CA SER A 155 15.20 0.28 20.69
C SER A 155 13.69 0.18 20.54
N LEU A 156 13.18 -0.95 20.06
CA LEU A 156 11.75 -1.24 20.01
C LEU A 156 11.19 -0.91 21.40
N THR A 157 10.58 0.26 21.56
CA THR A 157 10.13 0.69 22.87
C THR A 157 9.07 -0.30 23.31
N SER A 158 9.21 -0.74 24.54
CA SER A 158 8.51 -1.83 25.23
C SER A 158 6.99 -1.69 25.32
N ASP A 159 6.37 -0.73 24.64
CA ASP A 159 4.96 -0.37 24.78
C ASP A 159 4.08 -0.75 23.59
N THR A 160 4.63 -1.39 22.55
CA THR A 160 3.80 -2.10 21.56
C THR A 160 4.14 -3.59 21.59
N PRO A 161 3.39 -4.42 22.33
CA PRO A 161 3.56 -5.86 22.24
C PRO A 161 3.23 -6.27 20.81
N LEU A 162 4.24 -6.78 20.09
CA LEU A 162 4.01 -7.59 18.90
C LEU A 162 2.96 -8.64 19.28
N PRO A 163 1.81 -8.74 18.58
CA PRO A 163 0.82 -9.76 18.89
C PRO A 163 1.53 -11.11 18.80
N LYS A 164 1.58 -11.83 19.93
CA LYS A 164 2.26 -13.13 20.10
C LYS A 164 1.80 -14.21 19.11
N THR A 165 0.77 -13.94 18.32
CA THR A 165 0.23 -14.79 17.26
C THR A 165 1.05 -14.80 15.96
N ALA A 166 1.99 -13.86 15.74
CA ALA A 166 2.82 -13.84 14.53
C ALA A 166 4.02 -14.81 14.55
N LEU A 167 4.31 -15.45 15.68
CA LEU A 167 5.44 -16.39 15.84
C LEU A 167 5.03 -17.87 15.75
N MET A 168 3.81 -18.17 15.32
CA MET A 168 3.29 -19.55 15.28
C MET A 168 3.04 -20.10 13.87
N VAL A 169 3.56 -19.43 12.83
CA VAL A 169 3.57 -19.94 11.45
C VAL A 169 4.94 -19.70 10.80
N LEU A 170 5.93 -20.42 11.31
CA LEU A 170 7.10 -20.93 10.59
C LEU A 170 7.29 -22.38 11.03
#